data_AF-A0A9N8E4E6-F1
#
_entry.id   AF-A0A9N8E4E6-F1
#
_cell.length_a   1.000
_cell.length_b   1.000
_cell.length_c   1.000
_cell.angle_alpha   90.00
_cell.angle_beta   90.00
_cell.angle_gamma   90.00
#
_symmetry.space_group_name_H-M   'P 1'
#
loop_
_entity.id
_entity.type
_entity.pdbx_description
1 polymer ?
#
loop_
_entity_poly.entity_id
_entity_poly.type
_entity_poly.pdbx_seq_one_letter_code
_entity_poly.pdbx_strand_id
1 'polypeptide(L)'
;MGTDVCFTDPEDERCFLAGTFGCHSCVEDGCGWFAGECIATCDTIADATCYSTETFTGIPVDGICQEAFVDEEDHRLCSDHDSCSTCTSTLKSDGKTPCQWYTDEESGMNWCGTGGCDFLGRCGADTCNEPSPRSKTLAQSVQKLVEKPKSTSCQALASCSDCMASSGGCAWVAGSCQDSCDEIADAACYTLSAFPSMVADDICFMAKEEVYNQQHCGGAGNCLDCTNTVMADGESKCSWFTDEQNNGWCGTPGCDMNGICGSSDSSICADPLIKNGNAKGESHKKHSILGLFLP
;
A
#
# COMPACT_ATOMS: atom_id res chain seq x y z
N MET A 1 -18.42 6.41 -15.74
CA MET A 1 -19.03 7.70 -15.35
C MET A 1 -17.86 8.55 -14.90
N GLY A 2 -17.45 9.54 -15.69
CA GLY A 2 -16.37 10.45 -15.31
C GLY A 2 -16.94 11.50 -14.38
N THR A 3 -16.48 11.52 -13.14
CA THR A 3 -16.70 12.65 -12.23
C THR A 3 -15.70 13.72 -12.63
N ASP A 4 -16.15 14.72 -13.40
CA ASP A 4 -15.39 15.96 -13.57
C ASP A 4 -15.30 16.61 -12.19
N VAL A 5 -14.12 16.50 -11.56
CA VAL A 5 -13.78 17.24 -10.35
C VAL A 5 -13.41 18.65 -10.83
N CYS A 6 -14.28 19.62 -10.58
CA CYS A 6 -13.99 21.01 -10.92
C CYS A 6 -13.05 21.59 -9.86
N PHE A 7 -11.75 21.59 -10.14
CA PHE A 7 -10.78 22.33 -9.33
C PHE A 7 -10.94 23.83 -9.61
N THR A 8 -11.18 24.61 -8.56
CA THR A 8 -11.24 26.09 -8.66
C THR A 8 -9.87 26.73 -8.48
N ASP A 9 -8.90 25.98 -7.95
CA ASP A 9 -7.55 26.44 -7.67
C ASP A 9 -6.53 25.60 -8.48
N PRO A 10 -5.63 26.23 -9.25
CA PRO A 10 -4.56 25.51 -9.96
C PRO A 10 -3.59 24.77 -9.02
N GLU A 11 -3.45 25.19 -7.76
CA GLU A 11 -2.60 24.48 -6.78
C GLU A 11 -3.22 23.14 -6.38
N ASP A 12 -4.55 23.10 -6.19
CA ASP A 12 -5.29 21.87 -5.88
C ASP A 12 -5.19 20.87 -7.04
N GLU A 13 -5.31 21.34 -8.30
CA GLU A 13 -5.19 20.47 -9.47
C GLU A 13 -3.78 19.85 -9.57
N ARG A 14 -2.74 20.66 -9.34
CA ARG A 14 -1.34 20.19 -9.34
C ARG A 14 -1.13 19.13 -8.26
N CYS A 15 -1.53 19.41 -7.02
CA CYS A 15 -1.32 18.47 -5.91
C CYS A 15 -2.15 17.20 -6.07
N PHE A 16 -3.38 17.31 -6.56
CA PHE A 16 -4.20 16.14 -6.89
C PHE A 16 -3.50 15.23 -7.91
N LEU A 17 -2.96 15.81 -8.99
CA LEU A 17 -2.22 15.05 -10.00
C LEU A 17 -0.95 14.42 -9.42
N ALA A 18 -0.19 15.14 -8.61
CA ALA A 18 1.01 14.63 -7.94
C ALA A 18 0.67 13.42 -7.03
N GLY A 19 -0.45 13.50 -6.31
CA GLY A 19 -0.92 12.43 -5.43
C GLY A 19 -1.29 11.13 -6.13
N THR A 20 -1.58 11.15 -7.44
CA THR A 20 -1.87 9.91 -8.20
C THR A 20 -0.67 8.97 -8.26
N PHE A 21 0.53 9.48 -8.00
CA PHE A 21 1.77 8.72 -7.97
C PHE A 21 2.24 8.41 -6.54
N GLY A 22 1.42 8.71 -5.52
CA GLY A 22 1.68 8.41 -4.11
C GLY A 22 2.34 9.55 -3.34
N CYS A 23 2.77 9.24 -2.12
CA CYS A 23 3.31 10.22 -1.18
C CYS A 23 4.54 10.94 -1.72
N HIS A 24 5.46 10.21 -2.36
CA HIS A 24 6.75 10.78 -2.78
C HIS A 24 6.53 11.93 -3.77
N SER A 25 5.80 11.68 -4.86
CA SER A 25 5.48 12.72 -5.86
C SER A 25 4.66 13.86 -5.27
N CYS A 26 3.76 13.58 -4.33
CA CYS A 26 3.01 14.62 -3.63
C CYS A 26 3.93 15.59 -2.86
N VAL A 27 4.79 15.06 -2.01
CA VAL A 27 5.64 15.85 -1.13
C VAL A 27 6.76 16.55 -1.93
N GLU A 28 7.30 15.91 -2.97
CA GLU A 28 8.27 16.53 -3.89
C GLU A 28 7.71 17.76 -4.62
N ASP A 29 6.43 17.72 -4.99
CA ASP A 29 5.74 18.84 -5.64
C ASP A 29 5.40 19.99 -4.66
N GLY A 30 5.80 19.85 -3.39
CA GLY A 30 5.61 20.82 -2.34
C GLY A 30 4.20 20.82 -1.75
N CYS A 31 3.47 19.71 -1.91
CA CYS A 31 2.13 19.53 -1.38
C CYS A 31 2.17 18.83 0.00
N GLY A 32 1.02 18.78 0.68
CA GLY A 32 0.84 17.99 1.89
C GLY A 32 0.28 16.61 1.57
N TRP A 33 0.84 15.56 2.15
CA TRP A 33 0.26 14.22 2.13
C TRP A 33 -0.59 14.02 3.39
N PHE A 34 -1.82 13.52 3.21
CA PHE A 34 -2.76 13.32 4.31
C PHE A 34 -3.75 12.20 3.97
N ALA A 35 -3.89 11.21 4.86
CA ALA A 35 -4.86 10.11 4.74
C ALA A 35 -4.88 9.40 3.36
N GLY A 36 -3.70 9.22 2.76
CA GLY A 36 -3.57 8.60 1.42
C GLY A 36 -3.87 9.53 0.25
N GLU A 37 -4.12 10.81 0.50
CA GLU A 37 -4.42 11.82 -0.50
C GLU A 37 -3.37 12.94 -0.49
N CYS A 38 -3.21 13.61 -1.63
CA CYS A 38 -2.35 14.77 -1.76
C CYS A 38 -3.19 16.06 -1.78
N ILE A 39 -2.89 16.96 -0.86
CA ILE A 39 -3.60 18.22 -0.64
C ILE A 39 -2.64 19.41 -0.82
N ALA A 40 -3.18 20.58 -1.18
CA ALA A 40 -2.35 21.75 -1.45
C ALA A 40 -1.50 22.21 -0.26
N THR A 41 -2.04 22.14 0.96
CA THR A 41 -1.34 22.56 2.18
C THR A 41 -1.84 21.80 3.41
N CYS A 42 -0.92 21.55 4.34
CA CYS A 42 -1.21 21.01 5.66
C CYS A 42 -1.95 22.00 6.59
N ASP A 43 -1.97 23.30 6.26
CA ASP A 43 -2.58 24.33 7.11
C ASP A 43 -4.08 24.14 7.33
N THR A 44 -4.74 23.39 6.45
CA THR A 44 -6.17 23.10 6.55
C THR A 44 -6.50 21.93 7.45
N ILE A 45 -5.49 21.14 7.86
CA ILE A 45 -5.66 19.93 8.66
C ILE A 45 -5.27 20.25 10.11
N ALA A 46 -6.28 20.42 10.96
CA ALA A 46 -6.08 20.73 12.37
C ALA A 46 -5.91 19.49 13.26
N ASP A 47 -6.53 18.38 12.85
CA ASP A 47 -6.83 17.25 13.76
C ASP A 47 -6.10 15.96 13.41
N ALA A 48 -5.17 16.03 12.46
CA ALA A 48 -4.42 14.88 12.02
C ALA A 48 -3.05 15.28 11.52
N THR A 49 -2.13 14.32 11.53
CA THR A 49 -0.79 14.52 10.99
C THR A 49 -0.90 14.74 9.49
N CYS A 50 -0.31 15.83 9.01
CA CYS A 50 -0.11 16.10 7.60
C CYS A 50 1.38 16.20 7.31
N TYR A 51 1.80 15.53 6.24
CA TYR A 51 3.20 15.30 5.92
C TYR A 51 3.62 16.21 4.77
N SER A 52 4.48 17.17 5.06
CA SER A 52 5.10 18.02 4.06
C SER A 52 6.53 18.36 4.47
N THR A 53 7.32 18.91 3.55
CA THR A 53 8.66 19.41 3.87
C THR A 53 8.63 20.58 4.86
N GLU A 54 7.49 21.26 5.00
CA GLU A 54 7.30 22.34 5.96
C GLU A 54 7.06 21.80 7.37
N THR A 55 6.20 20.79 7.52
CA THR A 55 5.92 20.16 8.83
C THR A 55 7.07 19.28 9.31
N PHE A 56 7.82 18.65 8.39
CA PHE A 56 8.96 17.78 8.68
C PHE A 56 10.29 18.39 8.20
N THR A 57 10.65 19.55 8.76
CA THR A 57 11.84 20.29 8.33
C THR A 57 13.14 19.49 8.50
N GLY A 58 13.89 19.32 7.41
CA GLY A 58 15.20 18.66 7.42
C GLY A 58 15.16 17.14 7.31
N ILE A 59 13.96 16.55 7.15
CA ILE A 59 13.79 15.14 6.80
C ILE A 59 13.69 15.03 5.27
N PRO A 60 14.42 14.09 4.62
CA PRO A 60 14.26 13.85 3.18
C PRO A 60 12.86 13.31 2.86
N VAL A 61 12.39 13.48 1.62
CA VAL A 61 11.04 13.07 1.20
C VAL A 61 10.77 11.59 1.50
N ASP A 62 11.73 10.70 1.22
CA ASP A 62 11.64 9.28 1.58
C ASP A 62 11.33 9.06 3.06
N GLY A 63 12.00 9.83 3.94
CA GLY A 63 11.77 9.73 5.38
C GLY A 63 10.40 10.26 5.80
N ILE A 64 9.91 11.31 5.15
CA ILE A 64 8.57 11.86 5.39
C ILE A 64 7.51 10.84 4.99
N CYS A 65 7.65 10.23 3.80
CA CYS A 65 6.70 9.25 3.31
C CYS A 65 6.75 7.95 4.10
N GLN A 66 7.94 7.49 4.50
CA GLN A 66 8.08 6.35 5.39
C GLN A 66 7.34 6.58 6.72
N GLU A 67 7.46 7.76 7.31
CA GLU A 67 6.72 8.11 8.53
C GLU A 67 5.20 8.09 8.28
N ALA A 68 4.74 8.67 7.17
CA ALA A 68 3.33 8.67 6.80
C ALA A 68 2.74 7.27 6.68
N PHE A 69 3.52 6.32 6.14
CA PHE A 69 3.10 4.92 6.06
C PHE A 69 3.06 4.26 7.43
N VAL A 70 4.06 4.47 8.27
CA VAL A 70 4.10 3.93 9.64
C VAL A 70 2.92 4.43 10.46
N ASP A 71 2.59 5.71 10.37
CA ASP A 71 1.47 6.31 11.08
C ASP A 71 0.11 5.76 10.60
N GLU A 72 -0.06 5.50 9.30
CA GLU A 72 -1.26 4.86 8.75
C GLU A 72 -1.39 3.40 9.25
N GLU A 73 -0.29 2.66 9.32
CA GLU A 73 -0.28 1.30 9.87
C GLU A 73 -0.61 1.29 11.36
N ASP A 74 0.00 2.19 12.13
CA ASP A 74 -0.33 2.40 13.53
C ASP A 74 -1.80 2.80 13.71
N HIS A 75 -2.33 3.64 12.81
CA HIS A 75 -3.74 4.03 12.85
C HIS A 75 -4.65 2.83 12.69
N ARG A 76 -4.39 1.99 11.67
CA ARG A 76 -5.13 0.75 11.46
C ARG A 76 -5.03 -0.17 12.68
N LEU A 77 -3.81 -0.42 13.15
CA LEU A 77 -3.53 -1.28 14.30
C LEU A 77 -4.27 -0.83 15.56
N CYS A 78 -4.21 0.46 15.87
CA CYS A 78 -4.86 1.00 17.05
C CYS A 78 -6.39 1.02 16.89
N SER A 79 -6.91 1.39 15.72
CA SER A 79 -8.36 1.50 15.49
C SER A 79 -9.11 0.17 15.57
N ASP A 80 -8.42 -0.97 15.45
CA ASP A 80 -8.99 -2.32 15.53
C ASP A 80 -9.40 -2.73 16.97
N HIS A 81 -9.14 -1.90 17.98
CA HIS A 81 -9.41 -2.23 19.38
C HIS A 81 -10.62 -1.49 19.95
N ASP A 82 -11.59 -2.27 20.44
CA ASP A 82 -12.84 -1.79 21.06
C ASP A 82 -12.80 -1.74 22.60
N SER A 83 -11.66 -2.09 23.20
CA SER A 83 -11.47 -2.08 24.65
C SER A 83 -10.18 -1.37 25.04
N CYS A 84 -10.28 -0.56 26.10
CA CYS A 84 -9.14 0.19 26.61
C CYS A 84 -7.95 -0.69 26.97
N SER A 85 -8.19 -1.85 27.61
CA SER A 85 -7.12 -2.72 28.05
C SER A 85 -6.33 -3.30 26.88
N THR A 86 -7.02 -3.69 25.80
CA THR A 86 -6.35 -4.18 24.59
C THR A 86 -5.63 -3.03 23.89
N CYS A 87 -6.32 -1.90 23.69
CA CYS A 87 -5.75 -0.69 23.09
C CYS A 87 -4.42 -0.28 23.75
N THR A 88 -4.43 0.01 25.05
CA THR A 88 -3.24 0.49 25.78
C THR A 88 -2.16 -0.57 25.96
N SER A 89 -2.45 -1.84 25.69
CA SER A 89 -1.47 -2.93 25.68
C SER A 89 -0.84 -3.17 24.31
N THR A 90 -1.47 -2.69 23.24
CA THR A 90 -0.97 -2.83 21.87
C THR A 90 0.11 -1.79 21.62
N LEU A 91 1.30 -2.29 21.25
CA LEU A 91 2.43 -1.44 20.87
C LEU A 91 2.32 -1.09 19.39
N LYS A 92 2.63 0.16 19.08
CA LYS A 92 2.79 0.68 17.73
C LYS A 92 4.03 0.09 17.04
N SER A 93 4.24 0.45 15.79
CA SER A 93 5.31 -0.06 14.91
C SER A 93 6.71 0.19 15.45
N ASP A 94 6.90 1.19 16.32
CA ASP A 94 8.16 1.44 17.02
C ASP A 94 8.51 0.40 18.11
N GLY A 95 7.58 -0.51 18.43
CA GLY A 95 7.70 -1.53 19.45
C GLY A 95 7.82 -1.00 20.89
N LYS A 96 7.48 0.27 21.13
CA LYS A 96 7.71 0.97 22.39
C LYS A 96 6.52 1.80 22.85
N THR A 97 5.90 2.55 21.95
CA THR A 97 4.79 3.42 22.30
C THR A 97 3.48 2.66 22.17
N PRO A 98 2.63 2.64 23.20
CA PRO A 98 1.33 1.99 23.11
C PRO A 98 0.33 2.86 22.32
N CYS A 99 -0.70 2.23 21.77
CA CYS A 99 -1.89 2.96 21.35
C CYS A 99 -2.53 3.69 22.54
N GLN A 100 -3.25 4.77 22.25
CA GLN A 100 -3.89 5.60 23.26
C GLN A 100 -5.41 5.45 23.21
N TRP A 101 -6.02 5.39 24.40
CA TRP A 101 -7.46 5.30 24.56
C TRP A 101 -8.09 6.68 24.71
N TYR A 102 -9.16 6.92 23.97
CA TYR A 102 -9.90 8.17 23.98
C TYR A 102 -11.29 7.95 24.55
N THR A 103 -11.75 8.92 25.33
CA THR A 103 -13.10 8.97 25.88
C THR A 103 -13.69 10.34 25.60
N ASP A 104 -14.84 10.36 24.95
CA ASP A 104 -15.66 11.55 24.82
C ASP A 104 -16.79 11.49 25.85
N GLU A 105 -16.67 12.27 26.93
CA GLU A 105 -17.66 12.30 28.00
C GLU A 105 -19.03 12.84 27.54
N GLU A 106 -19.06 13.69 26.51
CA GLU A 106 -20.29 14.31 26.03
C GLU A 106 -21.13 13.31 25.23
N SER A 107 -20.50 12.55 24.33
CA SER A 107 -21.17 11.52 23.52
C SER A 107 -21.20 10.13 24.16
N GLY A 108 -20.34 9.89 25.15
CA GLY A 108 -20.09 8.56 25.72
C GLY A 108 -19.33 7.61 24.78
N MET A 109 -18.82 8.12 23.66
CA MET A 109 -18.02 7.32 22.71
C MET A 109 -16.62 7.10 23.26
N ASN A 110 -16.08 5.91 23.01
CA ASN A 110 -14.68 5.59 23.28
C ASN A 110 -14.08 4.95 22.04
N TRP A 111 -12.80 5.23 21.79
CA TRP A 111 -12.07 4.65 20.67
C TRP A 111 -10.58 4.53 21.01
N CYS A 112 -9.88 3.72 20.24
CA CYS A 112 -8.44 3.59 20.31
C CYS A 112 -7.79 4.32 19.12
N GLY A 113 -6.67 4.99 19.37
CA GLY A 113 -5.95 5.75 18.35
C GLY A 113 -4.44 5.77 18.57
N THR A 114 -3.71 6.42 17.68
CA THR A 114 -2.23 6.45 17.66
C THR A 114 -1.61 7.41 18.66
N GLY A 115 -2.40 8.38 19.15
CA GLY A 115 -2.03 9.32 20.19
C GLY A 115 -2.25 10.79 19.82
N GLY A 116 -1.94 11.69 20.76
CA GLY A 116 -2.14 13.14 20.59
C GLY A 116 -3.47 13.65 21.11
N CYS A 117 -3.79 14.90 20.81
CA CYS A 117 -5.01 15.58 21.23
C CYS A 117 -5.75 16.15 20.02
N ASP A 118 -7.08 16.09 20.00
CA ASP A 118 -7.88 16.76 18.98
C ASP A 118 -8.00 18.29 19.22
N PHE A 119 -8.62 19.04 18.28
CA PHE A 119 -8.87 20.48 18.44
C PHE A 119 -9.70 20.86 19.67
N LEU A 120 -10.44 19.90 20.27
CA LEU A 120 -11.19 20.11 21.50
C LEU A 120 -10.33 19.87 22.75
N GLY A 121 -9.05 19.53 22.58
CA GLY A 121 -8.10 19.25 23.65
C GLY A 121 -8.31 17.88 24.29
N ARG A 122 -9.04 16.96 23.65
CA ARG A 122 -9.23 15.59 24.12
C ARG A 122 -8.01 14.78 23.73
N CYS A 123 -7.20 14.46 24.72
CA CYS A 123 -5.96 13.70 24.53
C CYS A 123 -6.17 12.22 24.82
N GLY A 124 -5.46 11.37 24.07
CA GLY A 124 -5.41 9.94 24.34
C GLY A 124 -4.72 9.63 25.67
N ALA A 125 -5.19 8.59 26.35
CA ALA A 125 -4.58 8.06 27.57
C ALA A 125 -3.79 6.79 27.29
N ASP A 126 -2.60 6.68 27.86
CA ASP A 126 -1.75 5.48 27.84
C ASP A 126 -2.19 4.41 28.85
N THR A 127 -3.19 4.73 29.66
CA THR A 127 -3.69 3.88 30.74
C THR A 127 -5.20 3.97 30.81
N CYS A 128 -5.81 2.84 31.17
CA CYS A 128 -7.23 2.81 31.47
C CYS A 128 -7.45 3.41 32.84
N ASN A 129 -7.87 4.67 32.88
CA ASN A 129 -8.55 5.17 34.07
C ASN A 129 -9.82 4.33 34.22
N GLU A 130 -9.80 3.34 35.11
CA GLU A 130 -11.02 2.62 35.45
C GLU A 130 -12.08 3.65 35.81
N PRO A 131 -13.29 3.54 35.23
CA PRO A 131 -14.35 4.48 35.56
C PRO A 131 -14.54 4.45 37.07
N SER A 132 -14.53 5.64 37.67
CA SER A 132 -15.04 5.92 39.01
C SER A 132 -16.28 5.03 39.29
N PRO A 133 -16.40 4.39 40.48
CA PRO A 133 -17.09 3.11 40.73
C PRO A 133 -18.63 3.10 40.58
N ARG A 134 -19.23 3.72 39.56
CA ARG A 134 -20.67 3.71 39.32
C ARG A 134 -21.20 2.60 38.43
N SER A 135 -20.35 1.75 37.86
CA SER A 135 -20.82 0.62 37.05
C SER A 135 -20.26 -0.73 37.54
N LYS A 136 -20.52 -1.05 38.81
CA LYS A 136 -20.36 -2.42 39.34
C LYS A 136 -21.57 -3.29 38.98
N THR A 137 -21.76 -3.67 37.71
CA THR A 137 -22.51 -4.89 37.39
C THR A 137 -22.22 -5.34 35.96
N LEU A 138 -21.13 -6.09 35.74
CA LEU A 138 -21.06 -7.16 34.73
C LEU A 138 -19.72 -7.94 34.71
N ALA A 139 -18.86 -7.80 35.72
CA ALA A 139 -17.61 -8.57 35.83
C ALA A 139 -17.83 -10.00 36.35
N GLN A 140 -18.69 -10.80 35.72
CA GLN A 140 -18.77 -12.25 35.92
C GLN A 140 -19.26 -12.93 34.64
N SER A 141 -18.42 -13.03 33.59
CA SER A 141 -18.51 -14.08 32.54
C SER A 141 -17.37 -14.02 31.50
N VAL A 142 -16.09 -13.92 31.91
CA VAL A 142 -14.95 -14.12 30.97
C VAL A 142 -13.96 -15.14 31.55
N GLN A 143 -14.42 -16.39 31.59
CA GLN A 143 -13.56 -17.58 31.51
C GLN A 143 -14.25 -18.54 30.56
N LYS A 144 -14.11 -18.29 29.25
CA LYS A 144 -14.59 -19.21 28.24
C LYS A 144 -13.71 -19.16 27.00
N LEU A 145 -12.89 -20.21 26.87
CA LEU A 145 -12.35 -20.78 25.63
C LEU A 145 -11.24 -20.00 24.91
N VAL A 146 -9.99 -20.24 25.33
CA VAL A 146 -8.88 -20.34 24.37
C VAL A 146 -9.04 -21.67 23.64
N GLU A 147 -10.01 -21.74 22.73
CA GLU A 147 -10.03 -22.77 21.70
C GLU A 147 -8.92 -22.43 20.70
N LYS A 148 -8.01 -23.38 20.48
CA LYS A 148 -7.00 -23.32 19.41
C LYS A 148 -7.71 -22.85 18.14
N PRO A 149 -7.35 -21.69 17.55
CA PRO A 149 -8.09 -21.13 16.43
C PRO A 149 -8.16 -22.19 15.34
N LYS A 150 -9.38 -22.53 14.95
CA LYS A 150 -9.67 -23.45 13.87
C LYS A 150 -8.99 -22.86 12.64
N SER A 151 -8.07 -23.60 12.03
CA SER A 151 -7.30 -23.18 10.85
C SER A 151 -8.25 -22.53 9.83
N THR A 152 -8.20 -21.21 9.73
CA THR A 152 -8.87 -20.47 8.67
C THR A 152 -8.16 -20.83 7.37
N SER A 153 -8.91 -21.16 6.32
CA SER A 153 -8.31 -21.39 4.99
C SER A 153 -7.58 -20.11 4.54
N CYS A 154 -6.43 -20.26 3.88
CA CYS A 154 -5.67 -19.14 3.33
C CYS A 154 -6.55 -18.28 2.41
N GLN A 155 -7.44 -18.89 1.63
CA GLN A 155 -8.33 -18.18 0.70
C GLN A 155 -9.36 -17.27 1.39
N ALA A 156 -9.59 -17.43 2.69
CA ALA A 156 -10.50 -16.56 3.45
C ALA A 156 -9.80 -15.30 3.98
N LEU A 157 -8.48 -15.21 3.85
CA LEU A 157 -7.67 -14.08 4.30
C LEU A 157 -7.59 -13.07 3.15
N ALA A 158 -8.22 -11.91 3.34
CA ALA A 158 -8.35 -10.89 2.30
C ALA A 158 -7.14 -9.93 2.23
N SER A 159 -6.34 -9.87 3.29
CA SER A 159 -5.18 -8.98 3.36
C SER A 159 -3.87 -9.76 3.36
N CYS A 160 -2.81 -9.11 2.87
CA CYS A 160 -1.49 -9.70 2.88
C CYS A 160 -0.98 -9.93 4.31
N SER A 161 -1.21 -8.98 5.21
CA SER A 161 -0.79 -9.08 6.61
C SER A 161 -1.49 -10.25 7.31
N ASP A 162 -2.79 -10.45 7.09
CA ASP A 162 -3.51 -11.62 7.61
C ASP A 162 -2.95 -12.93 7.03
N CYS A 163 -2.63 -12.92 5.73
CA CYS A 163 -2.05 -14.06 5.04
C CYS A 163 -0.71 -14.49 5.68
N MET A 164 0.17 -13.52 5.94
CA MET A 164 1.48 -13.74 6.53
C MET A 164 1.41 -14.06 8.03
N ALA A 165 0.45 -13.50 8.75
CA ALA A 165 0.21 -13.79 10.16
C ALA A 165 -0.39 -15.19 10.39
N SER A 166 -0.88 -15.84 9.33
CA SER A 166 -1.45 -17.17 9.44
C SER A 166 -0.38 -18.20 9.84
N SER A 167 -0.63 -18.92 10.93
CA SER A 167 0.22 -20.05 11.35
C SER A 167 0.23 -21.23 10.36
N GLY A 168 -0.56 -21.16 9.29
CA GLY A 168 -0.73 -22.20 8.27
C GLY A 168 0.31 -22.19 7.17
N GLY A 169 1.20 -21.19 7.11
CA GLY A 169 2.20 -21.09 6.05
C GLY A 169 1.60 -20.70 4.70
N CYS A 170 0.57 -19.85 4.71
CA CYS A 170 -0.02 -19.33 3.48
C CYS A 170 0.98 -18.50 2.68
N ALA A 171 0.70 -18.35 1.39
CA ALA A 171 1.49 -17.54 0.48
C ALA A 171 0.65 -16.41 -0.11
N TRP A 172 1.21 -15.20 -0.20
CA TRP A 172 0.55 -14.09 -0.87
C TRP A 172 0.97 -14.06 -2.34
N VAL A 173 -0.01 -14.04 -3.24
CA VAL A 173 0.18 -14.17 -4.69
C VAL A 173 -0.82 -13.27 -5.41
N ALA A 174 -0.31 -12.36 -6.24
CA ALA A 174 -1.12 -11.51 -7.13
C ALA A 174 -2.32 -10.84 -6.43
N GLY A 175 -2.13 -10.38 -5.19
CA GLY A 175 -3.17 -9.71 -4.40
C GLY A 175 -4.16 -10.64 -3.68
N SER A 176 -3.85 -11.94 -3.57
CA SER A 176 -4.67 -12.93 -2.86
C SER A 176 -3.83 -13.88 -2.01
N CYS A 177 -4.43 -14.43 -0.96
CA CYS A 177 -3.79 -15.43 -0.12
C CYS A 177 -4.10 -16.85 -0.60
N GLN A 178 -3.05 -17.65 -0.80
CA GLN A 178 -3.09 -19.01 -1.31
C GLN A 178 -2.48 -20.00 -0.32
N ASP A 179 -2.83 -21.28 -0.46
CA ASP A 179 -2.33 -22.32 0.45
C ASP A 179 -0.82 -22.60 0.28
N SER A 180 -0.26 -22.34 -0.91
CA SER A 180 1.18 -22.47 -1.19
C SER A 180 1.59 -21.73 -2.46
N CYS A 181 2.90 -21.61 -2.69
CA CYS A 181 3.47 -21.14 -3.95
C CYS A 181 3.52 -22.21 -5.06
N ASP A 182 3.28 -23.49 -4.74
CA ASP A 182 3.58 -24.60 -5.65
C ASP A 182 2.62 -24.67 -6.85
N GLU A 183 1.42 -24.11 -6.69
CA GLU A 183 0.38 -24.09 -7.72
C GLU A 183 0.47 -22.85 -8.64
N ILE A 184 1.46 -21.98 -8.42
CA ILE A 184 1.62 -20.71 -9.13
C ILE A 184 2.97 -20.69 -9.82
N ALA A 185 2.97 -20.76 -11.15
CA ALA A 185 4.20 -20.74 -11.94
C ALA A 185 4.55 -19.35 -12.49
N ASP A 186 3.55 -18.46 -12.60
CA ASP A 186 3.59 -17.25 -13.43
C ASP A 186 3.34 -15.95 -12.65
N ALA A 187 3.28 -16.02 -11.32
CA ALA A 187 3.21 -14.84 -10.47
C ALA A 187 4.24 -14.91 -9.34
N ALA A 188 4.72 -13.73 -8.95
CA ALA A 188 5.54 -13.59 -7.77
C ALA A 188 4.79 -14.14 -6.54
N CYS A 189 5.48 -14.97 -5.77
CA CYS A 189 4.92 -15.62 -4.60
C CYS A 189 5.71 -15.23 -3.35
N TYR A 190 4.98 -14.78 -2.35
CA TYR A 190 5.55 -14.19 -1.15
C TYR A 190 5.22 -15.05 0.07
N THR A 191 6.25 -15.48 0.80
CA THR A 191 6.14 -16.26 2.04
C THR A 191 7.23 -15.86 3.02
N LEU A 192 6.97 -15.94 4.33
CA LEU A 192 8.00 -15.69 5.36
C LEU A 192 9.20 -16.65 5.24
N SER A 193 9.00 -17.86 4.71
CA SER A 193 10.08 -18.83 4.51
C SER A 193 11.00 -18.47 3.34
N ALA A 194 10.48 -17.82 2.29
CA ALA A 194 11.29 -17.31 1.19
C ALA A 194 12.10 -16.06 1.59
N PHE A 195 11.62 -15.30 2.59
CA PHE A 195 12.23 -14.05 3.05
C PHE A 195 12.51 -14.08 4.57
N PRO A 196 13.42 -14.94 5.06
CA PRO A 196 13.62 -15.19 6.49
C PRO A 196 14.16 -13.99 7.28
N SER A 197 14.64 -12.95 6.60
CA SER A 197 15.17 -11.72 7.21
C SER A 197 14.20 -10.55 7.15
N MET A 198 13.02 -10.71 6.54
CA MET A 198 12.03 -9.66 6.38
C MET A 198 10.85 -9.92 7.31
N VAL A 199 10.23 -8.85 7.80
CA VAL A 199 8.95 -8.98 8.51
C VAL A 199 7.80 -9.07 7.50
N ALA A 200 6.63 -9.52 7.96
CA ALA A 200 5.45 -9.67 7.12
C ALA A 200 5.10 -8.38 6.35
N ASP A 201 5.25 -7.23 7.00
CA ASP A 201 4.87 -5.94 6.44
C ASP A 201 5.78 -5.54 5.28
N ASP A 202 7.11 -5.69 5.41
CA ASP A 202 8.06 -5.44 4.31
C ASP A 202 7.75 -6.33 3.09
N ILE A 203 7.40 -7.59 3.32
CA ILE A 203 7.03 -8.54 2.26
C ILE A 203 5.74 -8.07 1.58
N CYS A 204 4.76 -7.62 2.36
CA CYS A 204 3.49 -7.12 1.85
C CYS A 204 3.65 -5.80 1.09
N PHE A 205 4.57 -4.95 1.51
CA PHE A 205 4.96 -3.73 0.80
C PHE A 205 5.55 -4.08 -0.57
N MET A 206 6.56 -4.95 -0.62
CA MET A 206 7.15 -5.43 -1.88
C MET A 206 6.09 -6.06 -2.80
N ALA A 207 5.15 -6.83 -2.24
CA ALA A 207 4.08 -7.43 -3.03
C ALA A 207 3.12 -6.39 -3.65
N LYS A 208 2.85 -5.28 -2.95
CA LYS A 208 2.06 -4.16 -3.49
C LYS A 208 2.82 -3.44 -4.59
N GLU A 209 4.11 -3.15 -4.37
CA GLU A 209 4.97 -2.53 -5.38
C GLU A 209 5.03 -3.36 -6.66
N GLU A 210 5.16 -4.69 -6.56
CA GLU A 210 5.17 -5.57 -7.72
C GLU A 210 3.85 -5.51 -8.50
N VAL A 211 2.69 -5.52 -7.82
CA VAL A 211 1.38 -5.39 -8.48
C VAL A 211 1.27 -4.04 -9.18
N TYR A 212 1.71 -2.96 -8.53
CA TYR A 212 1.76 -1.63 -9.13
C TYR A 212 2.66 -1.64 -10.38
N ASN A 213 3.89 -2.13 -10.25
CA ASN A 213 4.89 -2.16 -11.32
C ASN A 213 4.41 -2.99 -12.52
N GLN A 214 3.78 -4.14 -12.29
CA GLN A 214 3.20 -4.95 -13.37
C GLN A 214 2.10 -4.21 -14.13
N GLN A 215 1.19 -3.54 -13.42
CA GLN A 215 0.13 -2.75 -14.06
C GLN A 215 0.69 -1.52 -14.78
N HIS A 216 1.66 -0.86 -14.17
CA HIS A 216 2.26 0.37 -14.67
C HIS A 216 3.11 0.11 -15.91
N CYS A 217 4.00 -0.88 -15.86
CA CYS A 217 4.80 -1.29 -17.00
C CYS A 217 3.95 -1.94 -18.09
N GLY A 218 2.98 -2.80 -17.74
CA GLY A 218 2.12 -3.47 -18.72
C GLY A 218 1.21 -2.53 -19.52
N GLY A 219 1.08 -1.26 -19.11
CA GLY A 219 0.25 -0.25 -19.78
C GLY A 219 0.91 0.43 -20.99
N ALA A 220 2.24 0.36 -21.13
CA ALA A 220 2.95 1.09 -22.17
C ALA A 220 2.83 0.41 -23.56
N GLY A 221 2.36 1.16 -24.55
CA GLY A 221 2.11 0.64 -25.91
C GLY A 221 3.32 0.67 -26.85
N ASN A 222 4.43 1.29 -26.46
CA ASN A 222 5.65 1.36 -27.25
C ASN A 222 6.91 1.39 -26.37
N CYS A 223 8.06 1.12 -26.99
CA CYS A 223 9.35 1.01 -26.31
C CYS A 223 9.77 2.30 -25.59
N LEU A 224 9.54 3.47 -26.19
CA LEU A 224 10.00 4.73 -25.62
C LEU A 224 9.19 5.08 -24.37
N ASP A 225 7.87 4.91 -24.41
CA ASP A 225 7.02 5.10 -23.23
C ASP A 225 7.44 4.10 -22.14
N CYS A 226 7.59 2.82 -22.50
CA CYS A 226 8.03 1.78 -21.57
C CYS A 226 9.34 2.12 -20.85
N THR A 227 10.41 2.41 -21.60
CA THR A 227 11.75 2.65 -21.04
C THR A 227 11.88 4.00 -20.34
N ASN A 228 10.88 4.87 -20.42
CA ASN A 228 10.80 6.12 -19.64
C ASN A 228 9.90 6.01 -18.42
N THR A 229 9.04 4.99 -18.35
CA THR A 229 8.20 4.73 -17.18
C THR A 229 9.06 4.33 -15.99
N VAL A 230 8.98 5.12 -14.92
CA VAL A 230 9.64 4.85 -13.63
C VAL A 230 8.72 3.97 -12.78
N MET A 231 9.30 3.02 -12.06
CA MET A 231 8.59 2.08 -11.18
C MET A 231 8.31 2.70 -9.80
N ALA A 232 7.64 1.94 -8.93
CA ALA A 232 7.26 2.37 -7.58
C ALA A 232 8.44 2.84 -6.70
N ASP A 233 9.64 2.33 -6.97
CA ASP A 233 10.87 2.68 -6.25
C ASP A 233 11.43 4.07 -6.63
N GLY A 234 10.83 4.76 -7.60
CA GLY A 234 11.26 6.09 -8.03
C GLY A 234 12.58 6.13 -8.81
N GLU A 235 13.29 5.01 -8.92
CA GLU A 235 14.62 4.92 -9.54
C GLU A 235 14.64 3.99 -10.75
N SER A 236 14.06 2.80 -10.60
CA SER A 236 14.09 1.78 -11.64
C SER A 236 13.06 2.09 -12.73
N LYS A 237 13.34 1.61 -13.94
CA LYS A 237 12.47 1.81 -15.10
C LYS A 237 11.94 0.50 -15.62
N CYS A 238 10.76 0.55 -16.26
CA CYS A 238 10.24 -0.62 -16.95
C CYS A 238 11.19 -1.06 -18.08
N SER A 239 11.11 -2.34 -18.43
CA SER A 239 11.94 -2.95 -19.45
C SER A 239 11.12 -3.30 -20.68
N TRP A 240 11.67 -2.97 -21.84
CA TRP A 240 11.09 -3.38 -23.12
C TRP A 240 11.66 -4.74 -23.53
N PHE A 241 10.76 -5.64 -23.89
CA PHE A 241 11.07 -6.98 -24.36
C PHE A 241 10.75 -7.07 -25.85
N THR A 242 11.48 -7.90 -26.58
CA THR A 242 11.23 -8.18 -28.00
C THR A 242 11.40 -9.67 -28.28
N ASP A 243 10.47 -10.24 -29.04
CA ASP A 243 10.60 -11.60 -29.53
C ASP A 243 11.40 -11.67 -30.85
N GLU A 244 11.60 -12.88 -31.36
CA GLU A 244 12.31 -13.13 -32.64
C GLU A 244 11.60 -12.52 -33.86
N GLN A 245 10.32 -12.16 -33.74
CA GLN A 245 9.52 -11.54 -34.79
C GLN A 245 9.48 -10.00 -34.69
N ASN A 246 10.22 -9.40 -33.75
CA ASN A 246 10.17 -7.98 -33.39
C ASN A 246 8.80 -7.51 -32.87
N ASN A 247 7.98 -8.41 -32.30
CA ASN A 247 6.88 -7.96 -31.47
C ASN A 247 7.46 -7.59 -30.11
N GLY A 248 7.15 -6.39 -29.64
CA GLY A 248 7.63 -5.94 -28.34
C GLY A 248 6.51 -5.70 -27.35
N TRP A 249 6.84 -5.86 -26.08
CA TRP A 249 5.96 -5.58 -24.96
C TRP A 249 6.75 -4.95 -23.82
N CYS A 250 6.03 -4.28 -22.93
CA CYS A 250 6.61 -3.68 -21.74
C CYS A 250 6.32 -4.53 -20.51
N GLY A 251 7.28 -4.62 -19.59
CA GLY A 251 7.15 -5.35 -18.34
C GLY A 251 8.14 -4.88 -17.28
N THR A 252 8.12 -5.53 -16.13
CA THR A 252 9.10 -5.30 -15.07
C THR A 252 10.49 -5.81 -15.51
N PRO A 253 11.60 -5.23 -15.00
CA PRO A 253 12.95 -5.66 -15.34
C PRO A 253 13.21 -7.13 -15.01
N GLY A 254 13.98 -7.80 -15.87
CA GLY A 254 14.38 -9.19 -15.67
C GLY A 254 14.41 -9.98 -16.98
N CYS A 255 14.48 -11.29 -16.84
CA CYS A 255 14.36 -12.23 -17.94
C CYS A 255 13.12 -13.10 -17.73
N ASP A 256 12.37 -13.36 -18.80
CA ASP A 256 11.28 -14.32 -18.77
C ASP A 256 11.81 -15.77 -18.66
N MET A 257 10.90 -16.73 -18.51
CA MET A 257 11.26 -18.15 -18.42
C MET A 257 11.90 -18.71 -19.71
N ASN A 258 11.79 -18.01 -20.83
CA ASN A 258 12.44 -18.36 -22.10
C ASN A 258 13.87 -17.78 -22.18
N GLY A 259 14.31 -17.03 -21.16
CA GLY A 259 15.59 -16.35 -21.15
C GLY A 259 15.62 -15.06 -21.97
N ILE A 260 14.45 -14.53 -22.35
CA ILE A 260 14.34 -13.22 -23.02
C ILE A 260 14.43 -12.16 -21.92
N CYS A 261 15.54 -11.43 -21.93
CA CYS A 261 15.77 -10.34 -21.00
C CYS A 261 15.32 -9.01 -21.59
N GLY A 262 14.51 -8.27 -20.84
CA GLY A 262 14.12 -6.92 -21.19
C GLY A 262 15.27 -5.94 -20.96
N SER A 263 15.21 -4.78 -21.60
CA SER A 263 16.14 -3.68 -21.33
C SER A 263 15.40 -2.38 -21.09
N SER A 264 15.88 -1.64 -20.08
CA SER A 264 15.41 -0.33 -19.69
C SER A 264 16.15 0.82 -20.39
N ASP A 265 17.14 0.49 -21.21
CA ASP A 265 17.87 1.49 -22.03
C ASP A 265 17.02 1.90 -23.24
N SER A 266 16.55 3.15 -23.25
CA SER A 266 15.76 3.71 -24.33
C SER A 266 16.52 3.79 -25.68
N SER A 267 17.85 3.65 -25.68
CA SER A 267 18.63 3.57 -26.91
C SER A 267 18.38 2.29 -27.72
N ILE A 268 17.86 1.23 -27.09
CA ILE A 268 17.45 -0.01 -27.77
C ILE A 268 16.14 0.16 -28.54
N CYS A 269 15.38 1.21 -28.23
CA CYS A 269 14.15 1.56 -28.93
C CYS A 269 14.53 2.10 -30.30
N ALA A 270 15.09 1.24 -31.15
CA ALA A 270 15.31 1.53 -32.54
C ALA A 270 13.94 1.89 -33.10
N ASP A 271 13.81 3.15 -33.48
CA ASP A 271 12.61 3.72 -34.09
C ASP A 271 12.10 2.70 -35.12
N PRO A 272 10.97 2.02 -34.88
CA PRO A 272 10.47 1.06 -35.82
C PRO A 272 10.09 1.90 -37.03
N LEU A 273 11.03 2.01 -37.98
CA LEU A 273 10.91 2.77 -39.22
C LEU A 273 9.47 2.61 -39.66
N ILE A 274 8.67 3.66 -39.45
CA ILE A 274 7.24 3.63 -39.62
C ILE A 274 7.02 3.06 -41.02
N LYS A 275 6.65 1.77 -41.11
CA LYS A 275 6.10 1.22 -42.33
C LYS A 275 4.73 1.86 -42.40
N ASN A 276 4.70 3.07 -42.96
CA ASN A 276 3.52 3.87 -43.25
C ASN A 276 2.51 2.96 -43.95
N GLY A 277 1.60 2.41 -43.17
CA GLY A 277 0.75 1.29 -43.56
C GLY A 277 -0.52 1.27 -42.75
N ASN A 278 -1.09 2.45 -42.48
CA ASN A 278 -2.54 2.66 -42.34
C ASN A 278 -3.30 1.56 -41.56
N ALA A 279 -2.89 1.28 -40.32
CA ALA A 279 -3.67 0.42 -39.44
C ALA A 279 -4.75 1.29 -38.75
N LYS A 280 -5.96 1.26 -39.31
CA LYS A 280 -7.18 1.66 -38.61
C LYS A 280 -7.25 0.90 -37.29
N GLY A 281 -7.52 1.62 -36.21
CA GLY A 281 -7.66 1.09 -34.87
C GLY A 281 -8.62 -0.10 -34.80
N GLU A 282 -8.05 -1.29 -34.61
CA GLU A 282 -8.69 -2.31 -33.81
C GLU A 282 -8.16 -2.11 -32.39
N SER A 283 -9.04 -1.61 -31.53
CA SER A 283 -8.88 -1.70 -30.09
C SER A 283 -8.72 -3.18 -29.77
N HIS A 284 -7.48 -3.60 -29.52
CA HIS A 284 -7.22 -4.92 -28.99
C HIS A 284 -8.05 -5.03 -27.72
N LYS A 285 -8.97 -6.00 -27.72
CA LYS A 285 -9.60 -6.54 -26.50
C LYS A 285 -8.55 -6.50 -25.41
N LYS A 286 -8.89 -5.90 -24.26
CA LYS A 286 -8.21 -6.17 -23.00
C LYS A 286 -8.16 -7.69 -22.88
N HIS A 287 -7.05 -8.30 -23.29
CA HIS A 287 -6.67 -9.58 -22.75
C HIS A 287 -6.38 -9.23 -21.30
N SER A 288 -7.27 -9.60 -20.38
CA SER A 288 -6.76 -10.08 -19.11
C SER A 288 -5.66 -11.04 -19.51
N ILE A 289 -4.42 -10.70 -19.17
CA ILE A 289 -3.30 -11.64 -19.22
C ILE A 289 -3.59 -12.64 -18.10
N LEU A 290 -4.62 -13.47 -18.29
CA LEU A 290 -4.54 -14.88 -17.94
C LEU A 290 -3.67 -15.44 -19.05
N GLY A 291 -2.37 -15.53 -18.79
CA GLY A 291 -1.48 -16.33 -19.60
C GLY A 291 -2.03 -17.74 -19.64
N LEU A 292 -2.64 -18.11 -20.76
CA LEU A 292 -3.04 -19.48 -21.03
C LEU A 292 -1.76 -20.29 -21.26
N PHE A 293 -1.24 -20.92 -20.20
CA PHE A 293 -0.18 -21.91 -20.28
C PHE A 293 -0.48 -23.08 -19.32
N LEU A 294 -0.96 -24.18 -19.89
CA LEU A 294 -0.94 -25.54 -19.34
C LEU A 294 0.14 -26.34 -20.10
N PRO A 295 0.55 -27.53 -19.63
CA PRO A 295 1.13 -28.54 -20.53
C PRO A 295 0.14 -28.98 -21.61
#